data_AF-A0A329S4X5-F1
#
_entry.id   AF-A0A329S4X5-F1
#
_cell.length_a   1.000
_cell.length_b   1.000
_cell.length_c   1.000
_cell.angle_alpha   90.00
_cell.angle_beta   90.00
_cell.angle_gamma   90.00
#
_symmetry.space_group_name_H-M   'P 1'
#
loop_
_entity.id
_entity.type
_entity.pdbx_description
1 polymer ?
#
loop_
_entity_poly.entity_id
_entity_poly.type
_entity_poly.pdbx_seq_one_letter_code
_entity_poly.pdbx_strand_id
1 'polypeptide(L)'
;MQGVDRLDQIRGRFSVADGHSFKNWYMKLGLALVDVARANAFLTGKLAVNLSGARDPHRDFIVELISELFTGKWKEAPSERFMLYSEDSVSEAATAAPPVSA
;
A
#
# COMPACT_ATOMS: atom_id res chain seq x y z
N MET A 1 -24.03 12.10 -11.42
CA MET A 1 -23.69 10.82 -12.08
C MET A 1 -22.20 10.66 -12.45
N GLN A 2 -21.38 11.72 -12.50
CA GLN A 2 -19.98 11.64 -12.97
C GLN A 2 -18.95 11.08 -11.97
N GLY A 3 -19.34 10.80 -10.71
CA GLY A 3 -18.39 10.43 -9.66
C GLY A 3 -17.67 9.10 -9.94
N VAL A 4 -18.43 8.12 -10.43
CA VAL A 4 -17.90 6.78 -10.78
C VAL A 4 -16.94 6.88 -11.97
N ASP A 5 -17.32 7.61 -13.03
CA ASP A 5 -16.47 7.78 -14.22
C ASP A 5 -15.15 8.49 -13.89
N ARG A 6 -15.18 9.50 -13.01
CA ARG A 6 -13.97 10.19 -12.57
C ARG A 6 -13.05 9.29 -11.75
N LEU A 7 -13.61 8.46 -10.86
CA LEU A 7 -12.85 7.46 -10.13
C LEU A 7 -12.23 6.43 -11.09
N ASP A 8 -12.99 5.99 -12.10
CA ASP A 8 -12.54 5.06 -13.13
C ASP A 8 -11.37 5.62 -13.95
N GLN A 9 -11.44 6.91 -14.32
CA GLN A 9 -10.35 7.61 -15.02
C GLN A 9 -9.08 7.72 -14.18
N ILE A 10 -9.22 8.04 -12.88
CA ILE A 10 -8.07 8.12 -11.96
C ILE A 10 -7.45 6.73 -11.82
N ARG A 11 -8.27 5.70 -11.58
CA ARG A 11 -7.84 4.30 -11.48
C ARG A 11 -7.10 3.85 -12.74
N GLY A 12 -7.68 4.11 -13.91
CA GLY A 12 -7.17 3.64 -15.20
C GLY A 12 -5.78 4.18 -15.55
N ARG A 13 -5.43 5.38 -15.08
CA ARG A 13 -4.15 6.05 -15.44
C ARG A 13 -2.90 5.27 -15.02
N PHE A 14 -2.96 4.54 -13.91
CA PHE A 14 -1.86 3.72 -13.38
C PHE A 14 -2.32 2.32 -12.98
N SER A 15 -3.33 1.79 -13.70
CA SER A 15 -3.92 0.49 -13.40
C SER A 15 -2.90 -0.63 -13.62
N VAL A 16 -2.79 -1.51 -12.64
CA VAL A 16 -2.00 -2.76 -12.71
C VAL A 16 -2.87 -3.89 -13.25
N ALA A 17 -4.18 -3.84 -13.02
CA ALA A 17 -5.11 -4.84 -13.53
C ALA A 17 -5.30 -4.77 -15.05
N ASP A 18 -5.10 -3.59 -15.63
CA ASP A 18 -5.22 -3.39 -17.07
C ASP A 18 -4.05 -4.02 -17.84
N GLY A 19 -4.31 -4.45 -19.07
CA GLY A 19 -3.33 -5.15 -19.94
C GLY A 19 -3.00 -6.60 -19.54
N HIS A 20 -3.38 -7.04 -18.34
CA HIS A 20 -3.14 -8.43 -17.90
C HIS A 20 -4.37 -9.32 -18.16
N SER A 21 -4.09 -10.49 -18.75
CA SER A 21 -5.06 -11.58 -18.89
C SER A 21 -4.59 -12.75 -18.03
N PHE A 22 -5.41 -13.10 -17.03
CA PHE A 22 -5.15 -14.23 -16.16
C PHE A 22 -6.13 -15.35 -16.49
N LYS A 23 -5.64 -16.60 -16.46
CA LYS A 23 -6.49 -17.80 -16.54
C LYS A 23 -7.55 -17.81 -15.44
N ASN A 24 -7.17 -17.32 -14.27
CA ASN A 24 -8.02 -17.29 -13.08
C ASN A 24 -8.52 -15.85 -12.86
N TRP A 25 -9.83 -15.65 -12.99
CA TRP A 25 -10.46 -14.32 -12.92
C TRP A 25 -10.19 -13.59 -11.59
N TYR A 26 -10.06 -14.32 -10.49
CA TYR A 26 -9.85 -13.75 -9.17
C TYR A 26 -8.48 -13.06 -9.03
N MET A 27 -7.48 -13.43 -9.84
CA MET A 27 -6.19 -12.72 -9.87
C MET A 27 -6.39 -11.31 -10.44
N LYS A 28 -7.20 -11.18 -11.49
CA LYS A 28 -7.57 -9.88 -12.06
C LYS A 28 -8.38 -9.05 -11.07
N LEU A 29 -9.27 -9.68 -10.31
CA LEU A 29 -9.99 -9.02 -9.22
C LEU A 29 -9.03 -8.50 -8.14
N GLY A 30 -8.06 -9.31 -7.71
CA GLY A 30 -7.05 -8.91 -6.72
C GLY A 30 -6.28 -7.66 -7.15
N LEU A 31 -5.85 -7.59 -8.40
CA LEU A 31 -5.19 -6.40 -8.95
C LEU A 31 -6.16 -5.20 -9.06
N ALA A 32 -7.42 -5.43 -9.43
CA ALA A 32 -8.40 -4.36 -9.50
C ALA A 32 -8.67 -3.74 -8.11
N LEU A 33 -8.64 -4.54 -7.04
CA LEU A 33 -8.73 -4.05 -5.67
C LEU A 33 -7.52 -3.17 -5.29
N VAL A 34 -6.31 -3.57 -5.70
CA VAL A 34 -5.10 -2.75 -5.50
C VAL A 34 -5.23 -1.41 -6.23
N ASP A 35 -5.76 -1.40 -7.46
CA ASP A 35 -5.95 -0.17 -8.22
C ASP A 35 -6.97 0.78 -7.55
N VAL A 36 -8.07 0.23 -7.02
CA VAL A 36 -9.07 1.00 -6.26
C VAL A 36 -8.45 1.57 -4.97
N ALA A 37 -7.69 0.76 -4.23
CA ALA A 37 -7.03 1.19 -3.01
C ALA A 37 -6.05 2.34 -3.27
N ARG A 38 -5.26 2.28 -4.34
CA ARG A 38 -4.33 3.36 -4.74
C ARG A 38 -5.05 4.65 -5.11
N ALA A 39 -6.12 4.56 -5.90
CA ALA A 39 -6.91 5.72 -6.27
C ALA A 39 -7.54 6.40 -5.04
N ASN A 40 -8.06 5.61 -4.10
CA ASN A 40 -8.60 6.12 -2.84
C ASN A 40 -7.51 6.74 -1.96
N ALA A 41 -6.36 6.09 -1.83
CA ALA A 41 -5.22 6.63 -1.07
C ALA A 41 -4.76 7.98 -1.63
N PHE A 42 -4.67 8.11 -2.96
CA PHE A 42 -4.35 9.39 -3.61
C PHE A 42 -5.38 10.48 -3.31
N LEU A 43 -6.68 10.17 -3.41
CA LEU A 43 -7.76 11.12 -3.13
C LEU A 43 -7.75 11.56 -1.66
N THR A 44 -7.56 10.63 -0.73
CA THR A 44 -7.44 10.92 0.70
C THR A 44 -6.18 11.74 1.00
N GLY A 45 -5.04 11.39 0.41
CA GLY A 45 -3.80 12.15 0.55
C GLY A 45 -3.94 13.59 0.02
N LYS A 46 -4.67 13.77 -1.08
CA LYS A 46 -4.97 15.10 -1.63
C LYS A 46 -5.80 15.93 -0.65
N LEU A 47 -6.74 15.32 0.08
CA LEU A 47 -7.55 16.00 1.09
C LEU A 47 -6.78 16.29 2.39
N ALA A 48 -5.95 15.36 2.85
CA ALA A 48 -5.27 15.45 4.13
C ALA A 48 -3.97 16.28 4.08
N VAL A 49 -3.20 16.18 3.01
CA VAL A 49 -1.83 16.75 2.89
C VAL A 49 -1.76 17.89 1.87
N ASN A 50 -2.85 18.19 1.15
CA ASN A 50 -2.90 19.22 0.09
C ASN A 50 -1.78 19.02 -0.96
N LEU A 51 -1.83 17.90 -1.69
CA LEU A 51 -0.89 17.52 -2.77
C LEU A 51 -0.95 18.42 -4.04
N SER A 52 -1.22 19.73 -3.90
CA SER A 52 -1.62 20.60 -5.03
C SER A 52 -0.48 21.32 -5.75
N GLY A 53 0.77 21.19 -5.30
CA GLY A 53 1.91 21.98 -5.82
C GLY A 53 2.62 21.42 -7.06
N ALA A 54 2.36 20.16 -7.43
CA ALA A 54 3.12 19.46 -8.46
C ALA A 54 2.46 19.47 -9.85
N ARG A 55 3.29 19.33 -10.90
CA ARG A 55 2.84 19.27 -12.31
C ARG A 55 2.01 18.01 -12.60
N ASP A 56 2.33 16.89 -11.96
CA ASP A 56 1.54 15.65 -11.99
C ASP A 56 1.52 15.00 -10.58
N PRO A 57 0.62 15.47 -9.69
CA PRO A 57 0.62 15.04 -8.30
C PRO A 57 0.25 13.57 -8.12
N HIS A 58 -0.45 12.98 -9.10
CA HIS A 58 -0.82 11.57 -9.02
C HIS A 58 0.40 10.68 -9.35
N ARG A 59 1.20 11.06 -10.34
CA ARG A 59 2.45 10.35 -10.64
C ARG A 59 3.42 10.40 -9.46
N ASP A 60 3.63 11.58 -8.90
CA ASP A 60 4.58 11.78 -7.80
C ASP A 60 4.16 10.97 -6.56
N PHE A 61 2.86 11.00 -6.25
CA PHE A 61 2.28 10.16 -5.19
C PHE A 61 2.55 8.65 -5.41
N ILE A 62 2.38 8.15 -6.64
CA ILE A 62 2.62 6.73 -6.94
C ILE A 62 4.09 6.36 -6.78
N VAL A 63 5.02 7.22 -7.21
CA VAL A 63 6.47 6.99 -7.06
C VAL A 63 6.87 6.97 -5.58
N GLU A 64 6.34 7.92 -4.79
CA GLU A 64 6.55 7.98 -3.34
C GLU A 64 5.97 6.73 -2.65
N LEU A 65 4.73 6.37 -2.95
CA LEU A 65 4.07 5.18 -2.42
C LEU A 65 4.88 3.90 -2.70
N ILE A 66 5.37 3.73 -3.93
CA ILE A 66 6.20 2.57 -4.29
C ILE A 66 7.50 2.58 -3.48
N SER A 67 8.12 3.74 -3.32
CA SER A 67 9.36 3.89 -2.55
C SER A 67 9.13 3.52 -1.08
N GLU A 68 8.06 4.01 -0.47
CA GLU A 68 7.70 3.70 0.92
C GLU A 68 7.39 2.22 1.14
N LEU A 69 6.70 1.57 0.19
CA LEU A 69 6.43 0.14 0.20
C LEU A 69 7.71 -0.69 0.20
N PHE A 70 8.69 -0.32 -0.64
CA PHE A 70 9.99 -0.99 -0.70
C PHE A 70 10.86 -0.71 0.53
N THR A 71 10.86 0.51 1.05
CA THR A 71 11.68 0.88 2.22
C THR A 71 11.09 0.39 3.53
N GLY A 72 9.85 -0.12 3.54
CA GLY A 72 9.19 -0.62 4.75
C GLY A 72 8.67 0.48 5.68
N LYS A 73 8.68 1.75 5.26
CA LYS A 73 8.23 2.90 6.07
C LYS A 73 6.78 2.79 6.51
N TRP A 74 5.96 2.07 5.74
CA TRP A 74 4.57 1.77 6.09
C TRP A 74 4.42 1.02 7.43
N LYS A 75 5.46 0.31 7.90
CA LYS A 75 5.47 -0.36 9.21
C LYS A 75 5.48 0.62 10.37
N GLU A 76 6.02 1.82 10.15
CA GLU A 76 6.15 2.88 11.14
C GLU A 76 4.97 3.86 11.08
N ALA A 77 4.09 3.72 10.07
CA ALA A 77 2.89 4.53 9.99
C ALA A 77 2.07 4.34 11.27
N PRO A 78 1.53 5.41 11.87
CA PRO A 78 0.63 5.31 13.01
C PRO A 78 -0.63 4.57 12.53
N SER A 79 -0.60 3.25 12.56
CA SER A 79 -1.81 2.46 12.39
C SER A 79 -2.73 2.95 13.49
N GLU A 80 -3.92 3.43 13.14
CA GLU A 80 -4.96 3.63 14.12
C GLU A 80 -5.32 2.25 14.69
N ARG A 81 -4.53 1.77 15.65
CA ARG A 81 -4.73 0.64 16.58
C ARG A 81 -5.31 -0.69 16.06
N PHE A 82 -5.46 -0.91 14.75
CA PHE A 82 -6.18 -2.07 14.22
C PHE A 82 -5.57 -2.72 12.95
N MET A 83 -4.39 -2.30 12.49
CA MET A 83 -3.65 -3.12 11.51
C MET A 83 -2.91 -4.23 12.25
N LEU A 84 -3.57 -5.38 12.38
CA LEU A 84 -2.98 -6.65 12.80
C LEU A 84 -1.94 -7.09 11.77
N TYR A 85 -0.69 -6.67 11.95
CA TYR A 85 0.44 -7.41 11.40
C TYR A 85 0.62 -8.65 12.28
N SER A 86 0.45 -9.84 11.70
CA SER A 86 0.97 -11.06 12.31
C SER A 86 2.47 -10.86 12.41
N GLU A 87 2.98 -10.73 13.62
CA GLU A 87 4.43 -10.73 13.84
C GLU A 87 4.96 -12.02 13.23
N ASP A 88 5.96 -11.90 12.35
CA ASP A 88 6.83 -13.02 12.01
C ASP A 88 7.62 -13.34 13.30
N SER A 89 6.99 -14.11 14.18
CA SER A 89 7.64 -14.82 15.26
C SER A 89 8.44 -15.97 14.67
N VAL A 90 9.50 -15.64 13.92
CA VAL A 90 10.60 -16.58 13.74
C VAL A 90 11.34 -16.62 15.08
N SER A 91 10.92 -17.60 15.86
CA SER A 91 11.56 -18.15 17.05
C SER A 91 13.09 -18.05 17.03
N GLU A 92 13.64 -17.15 17.84
CA GLU A 92 15.00 -17.31 18.38
C GLU A 92 14.97 -17.13 19.89
N ALA A 93 14.24 -18.03 20.55
CA ALA A 93 14.33 -18.27 21.98
C ALA A 93 15.01 -19.62 22.21
N ALA A 94 16.34 -19.69 22.12
CA ALA A 94 17.13 -20.75 22.75
C ALA A 94 18.64 -20.47 22.75
N THR A 95 19.12 -19.60 23.64
CA THR A 95 20.39 -19.84 24.34
C THR A 95 20.39 -19.14 25.69
N ALA A 96 19.76 -19.77 26.67
CA ALA A 96 20.01 -19.50 28.07
C ALA A 96 21.39 -20.08 28.42
N ALA A 97 22.38 -19.23 28.66
CA ALA A 97 23.63 -19.63 29.30
C ALA A 97 23.47 -19.53 30.83
N PRO A 98 23.89 -20.53 31.63
CA PRO A 98 23.79 -20.45 33.09
C PRO A 98 24.92 -19.55 33.66
N PRO A 99 24.70 -18.88 34.80
CA PRO A 99 25.77 -18.14 35.47
C PRO A 99 26.76 -19.09 36.14
N VAL A 100 28.04 -18.83 35.88
CA VAL A 100 29.21 -19.55 36.40
C VAL A 100 29.34 -19.31 37.91
N SER A 101 29.52 -20.38 38.69
CA SER A 101 29.84 -20.33 40.13
C SER A 101 31.26 -19.80 40.37
N ALA A 102 31.41 -18.95 41.40
CA ALA A 102 32.68 -18.60 42.02
C ALA A 102 32.59 -18.91 43.52
#